data_AF-A0A9P0TR46-F1
#
_entry.id   AF-A0A9P0TR46-F1
#
_cell.length_a   1.000
_cell.length_b   1.000
_cell.length_c   1.000
_cell.angle_alpha   90.00
_cell.angle_beta   90.00
_cell.angle_gamma   90.00
#
_symmetry.space_group_name_H-M   'P 1'
#
loop_
_entity.id
_entity.type
_entity.pdbx_description
1 polymer ?
#
loop_
_entity_poly.entity_id
_entity_poly.type
_entity_poly.pdbx_seq_one_letter_code
_entity_poly.pdbx_strand_id
1 'polypeptide(L)'
;MSFIKILKAPSKLFKKDVITFLTIRRHDLGVLDNKLYYIAVKPTASISVLRQKVWHLLDLPDYCDEIIKLESEDGKELPLTYLRTGNEPQHPYILEVWLPGNQSCTPINTLTS
;
A
#
# COMPACT_ATOMS: atom_id res chain seq x y z
N MET A 1 39.19 -15.24 37.56
CA MET A 1 38.75 -13.98 36.92
C MET A 1 38.73 -14.20 35.41
N SER A 2 37.61 -13.85 34.77
CA SER A 2 37.50 -13.34 33.37
C SER A 2 36.50 -14.07 32.46
N PHE A 3 35.28 -13.51 32.48
CA PHE A 3 34.36 -13.18 31.38
C PHE A 3 34.06 -14.22 30.29
N ILE A 4 33.09 -15.09 30.58
CA ILE A 4 32.16 -15.57 29.55
C ILE A 4 31.33 -14.35 29.12
N LYS A 5 31.76 -13.66 28.05
CA LYS A 5 30.95 -12.64 27.38
C LYS A 5 29.78 -13.36 26.73
N ILE A 6 28.69 -13.41 27.48
CA ILE A 6 27.34 -13.72 27.02
C ILE A 6 27.05 -12.77 25.86
N LEU A 7 27.25 -13.25 24.63
CA LEU A 7 26.65 -12.70 23.43
C LEU A 7 25.14 -12.98 23.49
N LYS A 8 24.46 -12.28 24.41
CA LYS A 8 23.02 -12.06 24.31
C LYS A 8 22.82 -11.13 23.12
N ALA A 9 22.74 -11.72 21.93
CA ALA A 9 22.14 -11.04 20.80
C ALA A 9 20.79 -10.47 21.28
N PRO A 10 20.47 -9.19 21.03
CA PRO A 10 19.20 -8.64 21.42
C PRO A 10 18.13 -9.30 20.56
N SER A 11 17.47 -10.34 21.08
CA SER A 11 16.32 -11.04 20.49
C SER A 11 15.06 -10.17 20.38
N LYS A 12 15.21 -8.85 20.52
CA LYS A 12 14.14 -7.85 20.56
C LYS A 12 14.55 -6.63 19.75
N LEU A 13 14.52 -6.71 18.41
CA LEU A 13 14.28 -5.52 17.59
C LEU A 13 13.85 -5.79 16.14
N PHE A 14 13.73 -7.05 15.72
CA PHE A 14 13.05 -7.36 14.46
C PHE A 14 11.55 -7.36 14.73
N LYS A 15 10.92 -6.18 14.63
CA LYS A 15 9.46 -6.12 14.52
C LYS A 15 9.08 -6.97 13.31
N LYS A 16 8.20 -7.96 13.51
CA LYS A 16 7.69 -8.81 12.43
C LYS A 16 7.09 -7.93 11.33
N ASP A 17 7.22 -8.38 10.09
CA ASP A 17 6.56 -7.72 8.97
C ASP A 17 5.04 -7.76 9.18
N VAL A 18 4.40 -6.65 8.85
CA VAL A 18 2.95 -6.47 8.91
C VAL A 18 2.40 -6.79 7.54
N ILE A 19 1.42 -7.69 7.50
CA ILE A 19 0.72 -8.07 6.28
C ILE A 19 -0.48 -7.14 6.13
N THR A 20 -0.59 -6.53 4.96
CA THR A 20 -1.73 -5.71 4.56
C THR A 20 -2.31 -6.27 3.27
N PHE A 21 -3.63 -6.46 3.25
CA PHE A 21 -4.42 -6.92 2.12
C PHE A 21 -4.92 -5.74 1.29
N LEU A 22 -4.86 -5.90 -0.02
CA LEU A 22 -5.08 -4.85 -1.00
C LEU A 22 -5.93 -5.37 -2.15
N THR A 23 -6.73 -4.50 -2.76
CA THR A 23 -7.39 -4.72 -4.04
C THR A 23 -6.90 -3.65 -5.01
N ILE A 24 -6.59 -4.00 -6.27
CA ILE A 24 -5.92 -3.09 -7.19
C ILE A 24 -6.91 -2.61 -8.26
N ARG A 25 -7.07 -1.30 -8.39
CA ARG A 25 -7.86 -0.67 -9.46
C ARG A 25 -6.95 0.14 -10.36
N ARG A 26 -6.74 -0.35 -11.58
CA ARG A 26 -5.89 0.27 -12.59
C ARG A 26 -6.74 1.02 -13.61
N HIS A 27 -6.97 2.30 -13.34
CA HIS A 27 -7.72 3.18 -14.24
C HIS A 27 -6.93 3.52 -15.51
N ASP A 28 -5.61 3.41 -15.44
CA ASP A 28 -4.69 3.57 -16.57
C ASP A 28 -4.88 2.51 -17.66
N LEU A 29 -5.13 1.26 -17.27
CA LEU A 29 -5.36 0.14 -18.20
C LEU A 29 -6.85 -0.15 -18.44
N GLY A 30 -7.75 0.57 -17.77
CA GLY A 30 -9.18 0.23 -17.75
C GLY A 30 -9.47 -1.11 -17.08
N VAL A 31 -8.54 -1.61 -16.25
CA VAL A 31 -8.62 -2.91 -15.58
C VAL A 31 -9.01 -2.68 -14.13
N LEU A 32 -10.21 -3.12 -13.78
CA LEU A 32 -10.66 -3.24 -12.40
C LEU A 32 -10.42 -4.68 -11.94
N ASP A 33 -9.23 -4.94 -11.39
CA ASP A 33 -8.87 -6.26 -10.89
C ASP A 33 -9.35 -6.41 -9.43
N ASN A 34 -10.45 -7.12 -9.25
CA ASN A 34 -11.00 -7.41 -7.93
C ASN A 34 -10.25 -8.54 -7.19
N LYS A 35 -9.06 -8.92 -7.67
CA LYS A 35 -8.22 -9.90 -7.01
C LYS A 35 -7.64 -9.34 -5.71
N LEU A 36 -7.62 -10.19 -4.68
CA LEU A 36 -7.00 -9.89 -3.40
C LEU A 36 -5.48 -10.07 -3.49
N TYR A 37 -4.75 -9.00 -3.22
CA TYR A 37 -3.30 -8.97 -3.09
C TYR A 37 -2.91 -8.79 -1.62
N TYR A 38 -1.67 -9.12 -1.29
CA TYR A 38 -1.12 -8.81 0.02
C TYR A 38 0.27 -8.23 -0.11
N ILE A 39 0.62 -7.34 0.81
CA ILE A 39 1.94 -6.75 0.93
C ILE A 39 2.45 -6.92 2.35
N ALA A 40 3.66 -7.44 2.48
CA ALA A 40 4.35 -7.52 3.76
C ALA A 40 5.31 -6.34 3.89
N VAL A 41 5.14 -5.51 4.92
CA VAL A 41 5.95 -4.31 5.16
C VAL A 41 6.43 -4.24 6.61
N LYS A 42 7.65 -3.72 6.81
CA LYS A 42 8.13 -3.44 8.16
C LYS A 42 7.32 -2.29 8.75
N PRO A 43 6.92 -2.35 10.03
CA PRO A 43 6.21 -1.23 10.68
C PRO A 43 7.05 0.06 10.74
N THR A 44 8.37 -0.04 10.58
CA THR A 44 9.31 1.09 10.56
C THR A 44 9.77 1.47 9.14
N ALA A 45 9.20 0.86 8.08
CA ALA A 45 9.58 1.14 6.70
C ALA A 45 9.34 2.61 6.35
N SER A 46 10.27 3.30 5.70
CA SER A 46 10.07 4.68 5.26
C SER A 46 9.00 4.79 4.16
N ILE A 47 8.49 5.99 3.90
CA ILE A 47 7.50 6.22 2.83
C ILE A 47 8.08 5.82 1.47
N SER A 48 9.36 6.10 1.20
CA SER A 48 10.02 5.71 -0.06
C SER A 48 10.05 4.20 -0.26
N VAL A 49 10.33 3.42 0.79
CA VAL A 49 10.33 1.95 0.73
C VAL A 49 8.93 1.41 0.48
N LEU A 50 7.91 1.99 1.14
CA LEU A 50 6.51 1.63 0.89
C LEU A 50 6.13 1.92 -0.56
N ARG A 51 6.48 3.12 -1.06
CA ARG A 51 6.23 3.51 -2.45
C ARG A 51 6.90 2.56 -3.44
N GLN A 52 8.18 2.21 -3.24
CA GLN A 52 8.87 1.26 -4.10
C GLN A 52 8.22 -0.13 -4.09
N LYS A 53 7.85 -0.65 -2.91
CA LYS A 53 7.15 -1.93 -2.82
C LYS A 53 5.81 -1.92 -3.55
N VAL A 54 5.05 -0.83 -3.41
CA VAL A 54 3.78 -0.65 -4.11
C VAL A 54 4.01 -0.55 -5.63
N TRP A 55 5.04 0.17 -6.06
CA TRP A 55 5.43 0.30 -7.47
C TRP A 55 5.74 -1.07 -8.10
N HIS A 56 6.53 -1.90 -7.41
CA HIS A 56 6.83 -3.26 -7.85
C HIS A 56 5.61 -4.18 -7.85
N LEU A 57 4.68 -4.00 -6.91
CA LEU A 57 3.44 -4.79 -6.85
C LEU A 57 2.49 -4.45 -8.01
N LEU A 58 2.52 -3.22 -8.48
CA LEU A 58 1.73 -2.73 -9.62
C LEU A 58 2.39 -2.99 -10.98
N ASP A 59 3.65 -3.48 -11.00
CA ASP A 59 4.47 -3.68 -12.19
C ASP A 59 4.52 -2.41 -13.07
N LEU A 60 4.70 -1.25 -12.43
CA LEU A 60 4.74 0.04 -13.11
C LEU A 60 6.16 0.34 -13.63
N PRO A 61 6.31 0.90 -14.84
CA PRO A 61 7.59 1.35 -15.35
C PRO A 61 8.22 2.46 -14.49
N ASP A 62 9.56 2.54 -14.45
CA ASP A 62 10.30 3.54 -13.67
C ASP A 62 10.08 5.00 -14.12
N TYR A 63 9.54 5.19 -15.34
CA TYR A 63 9.28 6.50 -15.96
C TYR A 63 7.82 6.94 -15.90
N CYS A 64 6.99 6.26 -15.11
CA CYS A 64 5.59 6.62 -15.01
C CYS A 64 5.31 7.65 -13.90
N ASP A 65 4.64 8.74 -14.28
CA ASP A 65 4.09 9.76 -13.39
C ASP A 65 2.67 9.37 -12.88
N GLU A 66 2.41 8.10 -12.64
CA GLU A 66 1.09 7.66 -12.17
C GLU A 66 0.80 8.14 -10.75
N ILE A 67 -0.45 8.52 -10.52
CA ILE A 67 -0.95 8.87 -9.20
C ILE A 67 -1.46 7.60 -8.53
N ILE A 68 -0.75 7.17 -7.49
CA ILE A 68 -1.12 6.04 -6.66
C ILE A 68 -1.86 6.56 -5.43
N LYS A 69 -3.13 6.20 -5.30
CA LYS A 69 -3.97 6.49 -4.14
C LYS A 69 -4.26 5.21 -3.37
N LEU A 70 -4.18 5.30 -2.06
CA LEU A 70 -4.64 4.24 -1.17
C LEU A 70 -5.97 4.71 -0.59
N GLU A 71 -7.00 3.91 -0.71
CA GLU A 71 -8.32 4.18 -0.16
C GLU A 71 -8.75 3.08 0.82
N SER A 72 -9.52 3.47 1.83
CA SER A 72 -10.27 2.51 2.63
C SER A 72 -11.44 1.94 1.82
N GLU A 73 -12.01 0.83 2.27
CA GLU A 73 -13.27 0.31 1.73
C GLU A 73 -14.40 1.36 1.75
N ASP A 74 -14.38 2.27 2.74
CA ASP A 74 -15.31 3.40 2.87
C ASP A 74 -15.08 4.55 1.85
N GLY A 75 -14.14 4.39 0.90
CA GLY A 75 -13.80 5.42 -0.08
C GLY A 75 -13.03 6.62 0.50
N LYS A 76 -12.38 6.44 1.66
CA LYS A 76 -11.54 7.47 2.28
C LYS A 76 -10.11 7.33 1.80
N GLU A 77 -9.54 8.38 1.24
CA GLU A 77 -8.12 8.44 0.90
C GLU A 77 -7.27 8.34 2.18
N LEU A 78 -6.35 7.38 2.18
CA LEU A 78 -5.42 7.07 3.26
C LEU A 78 -3.98 7.30 2.79
N PRO A 79 -3.09 7.82 3.67
CA PRO A 79 -1.68 7.87 3.33
C PRO A 79 -1.08 6.46 3.29
N LEU A 80 -0.10 6.23 2.40
CA LEU A 80 0.61 4.95 2.26
C LEU A 80 1.20 4.42 3.59
N THR A 81 1.40 5.28 4.59
CA THR A 81 1.84 4.88 5.93
C THR A 81 0.87 3.92 6.61
N TYR A 82 -0.40 3.88 6.22
CA TYR A 82 -1.38 2.90 6.73
C TYR A 82 -1.04 1.46 6.35
N LEU A 83 -0.23 1.23 5.32
CA LEU A 83 0.27 -0.11 5.03
C LEU A 83 1.08 -0.70 6.19
N ARG A 84 1.60 0.14 7.10
CA ARG A 84 2.35 -0.28 8.28
C ARG A 84 1.48 -0.82 9.42
N THR A 85 0.17 -0.55 9.40
CA THR A 85 -0.74 -0.95 10.49
C THR A 85 -1.31 -2.34 10.29
N GLY A 86 -1.40 -2.80 9.04
CA GLY A 86 -2.08 -4.05 8.72
C GLY A 86 -3.60 -3.89 8.72
N ASN A 87 -4.27 -4.84 8.10
CA ASN A 87 -5.72 -4.93 8.03
C ASN A 87 -6.16 -6.40 7.94
N GLU A 88 -7.47 -6.60 7.93
CA GLU A 88 -8.07 -7.92 7.76
C GLU A 88 -8.37 -8.18 6.28
N PRO A 89 -8.29 -9.45 5.82
CA PRO A 89 -8.57 -9.79 4.43
C PRO A 89 -10.04 -9.53 4.03
N GLN A 90 -10.94 -9.39 5.00
CA GLN A 90 -12.35 -9.04 4.79
C GLN A 90 -12.53 -7.54 4.49
N HIS A 91 -11.57 -6.71 4.91
CA HIS A 91 -11.58 -5.26 4.72
C HIS A 91 -10.26 -4.82 4.05
N PRO A 92 -10.02 -5.25 2.79
CA PRO A 92 -8.81 -4.87 2.06
C PRO A 92 -8.80 -3.37 1.76
N TYR A 93 -7.61 -2.77 1.77
CA TYR A 93 -7.48 -1.41 1.24
C TYR A 93 -7.56 -1.45 -0.29
N ILE A 94 -8.04 -0.37 -0.88
CA ILE A 94 -8.15 -0.23 -2.33
C ILE A 94 -6.96 0.60 -2.78
N LEU A 95 -6.20 0.08 -3.74
CA LEU A 95 -5.06 0.77 -4.33
C LEU A 95 -5.45 1.19 -5.73
N GLU A 96 -5.68 2.49 -5.91
CA GLU A 96 -6.05 3.06 -7.19
C GLU A 96 -4.84 3.66 -7.91
N VAL A 97 -4.71 3.33 -9.18
CA VAL A 97 -3.66 3.84 -10.06
C VAL A 97 -4.31 4.64 -11.17
N TRP A 98 -3.94 5.92 -11.26
CA TRP A 98 -4.46 6.88 -12.21
C TRP A 98 -3.35 7.43 -13.10
N LEU A 99 -3.64 7.61 -14.39
CA LEU A 99 -2.75 8.33 -15.29
C LEU A 99 -2.62 9.81 -14.88
N PRO A 100 -1.43 10.41 -15.03
CA PRO A 100 -1.25 11.85 -14.85
C PRO A 100 -2.20 12.60 -15.80
N GLY A 101 -3.09 13.43 -15.25
CA GLY A 101 -4.08 14.19 -16.03
C GLY A 101 -5.48 13.58 -16.10
N ASN A 102 -5.69 12.33 -15.69
CA ASN A 102 -7.01 11.68 -15.67
C ASN A 102 -7.77 11.83 -14.33
N GLN A 103 -7.30 12.69 -13.42
CA GLN A 103 -7.99 12.96 -12.15
C GLN A 103 -9.38 13.63 -12.33
N SER A 104 -9.71 14.09 -13.53
CA SER A 104 -11.00 14.66 -13.87
C SER A 104 -11.92 13.63 -14.53
N CYS A 105 -12.42 12.66 -13.77
CA CYS A 105 -13.65 11.91 -14.05
C CYS A 105 -14.13 11.25 -12.76
N THR A 106 -14.35 12.04 -11.70
CA THR A 106 -15.45 11.70 -10.80
C THR A 106 -16.73 11.78 -11.64
N PRO A 107 -17.55 10.71 -11.74
CA PRO A 107 -18.93 10.93 -12.12
C PRO A 107 -19.52 11.75 -10.98
N ILE A 108 -19.59 13.07 -11.18
CA ILE A 108 -20.50 13.91 -10.44
C ILE A 108 -21.86 13.30 -10.77
N ASN A 109 -22.41 12.49 -9.85
CA ASN A 109 -23.84 12.28 -9.78
C ASN A 109 -24.44 13.63 -9.44
N THR A 110 -24.56 14.48 -10.47
CA THR A 110 -25.37 15.68 -10.46
C THR A 110 -26.77 15.21 -10.16
N LEU A 111 -27.20 15.51 -8.93
CA LEU A 111 -28.57 15.80 -8.55
C LEU A 111 -29.41 16.15 -9.78
N THR A 112 -30.22 15.20 -10.25
CA THR A 112 -31.41 15.49 -11.04
C THR A 112 -32.59 15.36 -10.09
N SER A 113 -33.04 16.55 -9.66
CA SER A 113 -34.43 17.00 -9.51
C SER A 113 -35.46 16.07 -8.87
#